data_AF-A0A3C0ZUG2-F1
#
_entry.id   AF-A0A3C0ZUG2-F1
#
_cell.length_a   1.000
_cell.length_b   1.000
_cell.length_c   1.000
_cell.angle_alpha   90.00
_cell.angle_beta   90.00
_cell.angle_gamma   90.00
#
_symmetry.space_group_name_H-M   'P 1'
#
loop_
_entity.id
_entity.type
_entity.pdbx_description
1 polymer ?
#
loop_
_entity_poly.entity_id
_entity_poly.type
_entity_poly.pdbx_seq_one_letter_code
_entity_poly.pdbx_strand_id
1 'polypeptide(L)'
;PQFSASCTACGICMRMCPSGALLRAPGPEGSARFYMALLPHKCTGCGLCSRVCPVQGMLAPSPVHLNPVDRPILHAVAAKSCSRCREP
;
A
#
# COMPACT_ATOMS: atom_id res chain seq x y z
N PRO A 1 7.06 -2.69 3.58
CA PRO A 1 6.84 -1.25 3.29
C PRO A 1 5.74 -0.72 4.21
N GLN A 2 5.85 0.52 4.68
CA GLN A 2 4.82 1.15 5.51
C GLN A 2 4.11 2.25 4.71
N PHE A 3 2.79 2.26 4.76
CA PHE A 3 1.97 3.32 4.14
C PHE A 3 1.96 4.56 5.03
N SER A 4 2.21 5.73 4.47
CA SER A 4 2.14 7.01 5.19
C SER A 4 0.77 7.66 5.03
N ALA A 5 0.50 8.70 5.82
CA ALA A 5 -0.73 9.50 5.77
C ALA A 5 -0.99 10.16 4.39
N SER A 6 0.03 10.26 3.53
CA SER A 6 -0.08 10.80 2.17
C SER A 6 -0.59 9.77 1.16
N CYS A 7 -0.72 8.49 1.53
CA CYS A 7 -1.32 7.48 0.68
C CYS A 7 -2.74 7.90 0.30
N THR A 8 -3.11 7.70 -0.97
CA THR A 8 -4.47 7.97 -1.48
C THR A 8 -5.21 6.70 -1.89
N ALA A 9 -4.60 5.53 -1.69
CA ALA A 9 -5.09 4.24 -2.17
C ALA A 9 -5.29 4.12 -3.70
N CYS A 10 -4.60 4.96 -4.51
CA CYS A 10 -4.67 4.92 -5.98
C CYS A 10 -4.28 3.58 -6.62
N GLY A 11 -3.54 2.73 -5.90
CA GLY A 11 -3.30 1.34 -6.31
C GLY A 11 -2.20 1.10 -7.33
N ILE A 12 -1.48 2.11 -7.81
CA ILE A 12 -0.34 1.93 -8.73
C ILE A 12 0.73 0.97 -8.19
N CYS A 13 0.95 0.99 -6.88
CA CYS A 13 1.91 0.11 -6.23
C CYS A 13 1.52 -1.36 -6.28
N MET A 14 0.22 -1.68 -6.28
CA MET A 14 -0.27 -3.04 -6.43
C MET A 14 -0.05 -3.52 -7.86
N ARG A 15 -0.38 -2.68 -8.85
CA ARG A 15 -0.20 -2.99 -10.28
C ARG A 15 1.26 -3.28 -10.63
N MET A 16 2.19 -2.58 -9.98
CA MET A 16 3.63 -2.76 -10.21
C MET A 16 4.27 -3.83 -9.32
N CYS A 17 3.57 -4.43 -8.36
CA CYS A 17 4.17 -5.39 -7.44
C CYS A 17 4.32 -6.76 -8.12
N PRO A 18 5.55 -7.22 -8.46
CA PRO A 18 5.73 -8.45 -9.22
C PRO A 18 5.35 -9.70 -8.41
N SER A 19 5.42 -9.62 -7.08
CA SER A 19 5.08 -10.73 -6.19
C SER A 19 3.62 -10.73 -5.72
N GLY A 20 2.81 -9.74 -6.13
CA GLY A 20 1.42 -9.62 -5.69
C GLY A 20 1.27 -9.47 -4.17
N ALA A 21 2.26 -8.88 -3.49
CA ALA A 21 2.27 -8.73 -2.04
C ALA A 21 1.38 -7.58 -1.52
N LEU A 22 0.86 -6.72 -2.40
CA LEU A 22 0.05 -5.55 -2.02
C LEU A 22 -1.40 -5.74 -2.49
N LEU A 23 -2.35 -5.47 -1.60
CA LEU A 23 -3.78 -5.58 -1.85
C LEU A 23 -4.51 -4.29 -1.45
N ARG A 24 -5.68 -4.07 -2.07
CA ARG A 24 -6.62 -3.00 -1.73
C ARG A 24 -8.00 -3.61 -1.55
N ALA A 25 -8.64 -3.31 -0.44
CA ALA A 25 -10.01 -3.70 -0.15
C ALA A 25 -10.86 -2.45 0.16
N PRO A 26 -12.17 -2.48 -0.09
CA PRO A 26 -13.09 -1.46 0.42
C PRO A 26 -12.94 -1.32 1.94
N GLY A 27 -13.05 -0.09 2.43
CA GLY A 27 -13.13 0.21 3.86
C GLY A 27 -14.45 -0.26 4.47
N PRO A 28 -14.73 0.11 5.74
CA PRO A 28 -16.01 -0.15 6.37
C PRO A 28 -17.18 0.32 5.50
N GLU A 29 -18.29 -0.40 5.56
CA GLU A 29 -19.51 -0.06 4.82
C GLU A 29 -19.91 1.41 5.06
N GLY A 30 -20.27 2.12 3.99
CA GLY A 30 -20.59 3.55 4.04
C GLY A 30 -19.38 4.49 4.18
N SER A 31 -18.15 3.98 4.30
CA SER A 31 -16.95 4.82 4.29
C SER A 31 -16.39 5.02 2.88
N ALA A 32 -16.00 6.24 2.55
CA ALA A 32 -15.18 6.53 1.36
C ALA A 32 -13.70 6.17 1.61
N ARG A 33 -13.43 5.07 2.31
CA ARG A 33 -12.07 4.63 2.67
C ARG A 33 -11.74 3.31 1.98
N PHE A 34 -10.45 3.06 1.81
CA PHE A 34 -9.89 1.80 1.37
C PHE A 34 -8.91 1.28 2.42
N TYR A 35 -8.83 -0.03 2.56
CA TYR A 35 -7.74 -0.69 3.26
C TYR A 35 -6.66 -1.05 2.25
N MET A 36 -5.44 -0.58 2.50
CA MET A 36 -4.25 -1.11 1.85
C MET A 36 -3.65 -2.19 2.74
N ALA A 37 -3.32 -3.35 2.16
CA ALA A 37 -2.72 -4.46 2.86
C ALA A 37 -1.38 -4.86 2.23
N LEU A 38 -0.42 -5.19 3.08
CA LEU A 38 0.81 -5.87 2.70
C LEU A 38 0.75 -7.31 3.21
N LEU A 39 1.09 -8.27 2.34
CA LEU A 39 1.32 -9.68 2.66
C LEU A 39 2.83 -9.90 2.86
N PRO A 40 3.33 -9.94 4.11
CA PRO A 40 4.76 -10.00 4.40
C PRO A 40 5.47 -11.18 3.73
N HIS A 41 4.84 -12.36 3.78
CA HIS A 41 5.35 -13.60 3.21
C HIS A 41 5.50 -13.59 1.68
N LYS A 42 4.82 -12.68 0.96
CA LYS A 42 4.99 -12.49 -0.49
C LYS A 42 5.94 -11.34 -0.83
N CYS A 43 6.32 -10.52 0.13
CA CYS A 43 7.10 -9.32 -0.11
C CYS A 43 8.59 -9.66 -0.26
N THR A 44 9.16 -9.42 -1.43
CA THR A 44 10.59 -9.65 -1.69
C THR A 44 11.50 -8.50 -1.25
N GLY A 45 10.92 -7.39 -0.77
CA GLY A 45 11.70 -6.21 -0.36
C GLY A 45 12.29 -5.38 -1.52
N CYS A 46 11.92 -5.63 -2.78
CA CYS A 46 12.50 -4.99 -3.97
C CYS A 46 12.37 -3.44 -4.07
N GLY A 47 11.54 -2.82 -3.22
CA GLY A 47 11.38 -1.37 -3.15
C GLY A 47 10.73 -0.70 -4.37
N LEU A 48 10.22 -1.47 -5.35
CA LEU A 48 9.57 -0.91 -6.54
C LEU A 48 8.33 -0.07 -6.17
N CYS A 49 7.54 -0.55 -5.21
CA CYS A 49 6.36 0.14 -4.69
C CYS A 49 6.67 1.58 -4.21
N SER A 50 7.75 1.77 -3.45
CA SER A 50 8.19 3.10 -2.99
C SER A 50 8.63 4.01 -4.14
N ARG A 51 9.32 3.45 -5.14
CA ARG A 51 9.82 4.21 -6.31
C ARG A 51 8.72 4.72 -7.22
N VAL A 52 7.66 3.93 -7.41
CA VAL A 52 6.54 4.30 -8.30
C VAL A 52 5.47 5.15 -7.61
N CYS A 53 5.54 5.35 -6.30
CA CYS A 53 4.51 6.08 -5.57
C CYS A 53 4.66 7.60 -5.76
N PRO A 54 3.70 8.28 -6.42
CA PRO A 54 3.86 9.70 -6.80
C PRO A 54 3.78 10.66 -5.61
N VAL A 55 3.21 10.21 -4.49
CA VAL A 55 3.01 10.99 -3.26
C VAL A 55 3.97 10.58 -2.14
N GLN A 56 4.99 9.77 -2.46
CA GLN A 56 5.91 9.18 -1.47
C GLN A 56 5.15 8.51 -0.31
N GLY A 57 3.99 7.93 -0.64
CA GLY A 57 3.06 7.28 0.28
C GLY A 57 3.56 5.97 0.87
N MET A 58 4.75 5.52 0.47
CA MET A 58 5.41 4.34 1.01
C MET A 58 6.89 4.59 1.22
N LEU A 59 7.35 4.39 2.44
CA LEU A 59 8.76 4.36 2.75
C LEU A 59 9.35 2.99 2.36
N ALA A 60 10.57 3.01 1.84
CA ALA A 60 11.35 1.79 1.58
C ALA A 60 11.37 0.93 2.86
N PRO A 61 11.39 -0.40 2.74
CA PRO A 61 11.47 -1.23 3.93
C PRO A 61 12.76 -0.87 4.68
N SER A 62 12.61 -0.21 5.84
CA SER A 62 13.51 -0.50 6.96
C SER A 62 13.43 -2.01 7.21
N PRO A 63 14.45 -2.64 7.81
CA PRO A 63 14.41 -4.06 8.15
C PRO A 63 13.39 -4.26 9.28
N VAL A 64 12.11 -4.10 8.97
CA VAL A 64 11.02 -4.64 9.76
C VAL A 64 11.23 -6.13 9.65
N HIS A 65 11.53 -6.77 10.78
CA HIS A 65 11.49 -8.22 10.92
C HIS A 65 10.09 -8.66 10.53
N LEU A 66 9.88 -8.96 9.24
CA LEU A 66 8.66 -9.54 8.72
C LEU A 66 8.70 -11.01 9.14
N ASN A 67 8.08 -11.31 10.28
CA ASN A 67 7.91 -12.67 10.71
C ASN A 67 6.89 -13.36 9.78
N PRO A 68 7.09 -14.64 9.41
CA PRO A 68 6.18 -15.36 8.52
C PRO A 68 4.73 -15.48 9.03
N VAL A 69 4.50 -15.20 10.32
CA VAL A 69 3.19 -15.24 10.99
C VAL A 69 2.50 -13.87 11.02
N ASP A 70 3.11 -12.83 10.43
CA ASP A 70 2.57 -11.48 10.49
C ASP A 70 1.24 -11.40 9.73
N ARG A 71 0.19 -11.04 10.47
CA ARG A 71 -1.13 -10.71 9.93
C ARG A 71 -0.99 -9.60 8.88
N PRO A 72 -1.92 -9.51 7.90
CA PRO A 72 -1.90 -8.43 6.93
C PRO A 72 -1.81 -7.07 7.64
N ILE A 73 -0.81 -6.27 7.27
CA ILE A 73 -0.69 -4.90 7.82
C ILE A 73 -1.74 -4.06 7.11
N LEU A 74 -2.84 -3.77 7.79
CA LEU A 74 -3.96 -2.98 7.27
C LEU A 74 -3.73 -1.50 7.54
N HIS A 75 -3.74 -0.68 6.48
CA HIS A 75 -3.73 0.76 6.59
C HIS A 75 -4.99 1.34 5.97
N ALA A 76 -5.85 1.96 6.78
CA ALA A 76 -7.07 2.61 6.34
C ALA A 76 -6.75 4.00 5.77
N VAL A 77 -7.11 4.21 4.51
CA VAL A 77 -6.82 5.45 3.77
C VAL A 77 -8.13 6.00 3.22
N ALA A 78 -8.38 7.29 3.38
CA ALA A 78 -9.51 7.94 2.70
C ALA A 78 -9.24 8.02 1.20
N ALA A 79 -10.20 7.57 0.39
CA ALA A 79 -10.17 7.72 -1.05
C ALA A 79 -10.12 9.22 -1.36
N LYS A 80 -9.01 9.65 -1.97
CA LYS A 80 -8.82 11.01 -2.43
C LYS A 80 -8.23 10.94 -3.81
N SER A 81 -8.72 11.78 -4.71
CA SER A 81 -8.18 11.90 -6.05
C SER A 81 -6.68 12.21 -5.99
N CYS A 82 -5.86 11.34 -6.59
CA CYS A 82 -4.42 11.51 -6.65
C CYS A 82 -4.08 12.83 -7.37
N SER A 83 -3.37 13.76 -6.71
CA SER A 83 -3.02 15.08 -7.28
C SER A 83 -2.13 15.02 -8.54
N ARG A 84 -1.52 13.85 -8.81
CA ARG A 84 -0.65 13.62 -9.98
C ARG A 84 -1.20 12.66 -11.02
N CYS A 85 -1.89 11.62 -10.58
CA CYS A 85 -2.39 10.55 -11.44
C CYS A 85 -3.91 10.61 -11.69
N ARG A 86 -4.64 11.47 -10.95
CA ARG A 86 -6.08 11.77 -11.05
C ARG A 86 -7.04 10.59 -10.88
N GLU A 87 -6.54 9.39 -10.67
CA GLU A 87 -7.35 8.24 -10.25
C GLU A 87 -7.72 8.34 -8.76
N PRO A 88 -8.94 7.90 -8.37
CA PRO A 88 -9.40 7.80 -6.98
C PRO A 88 -8.75 6.65 -6.19
#